data_AF-A0A445LS72-F1
#
_entry.id   AF-A0A445LS72-F1
#
_cell.length_a   1.000
_cell.length_b   1.000
_cell.length_c   1.000
_cell.angle_alpha   90.00
_cell.angle_beta   90.00
_cell.angle_gamma   90.00
#
_symmetry.space_group_name_H-M   'P 1'
#
loop_
_entity.id
_entity.type
_entity.pdbx_description
1 polymer ?
#
loop_
_entity_poly.entity_id
_entity_poly.type
_entity_poly.pdbx_seq_one_letter_code
_entity_poly.pdbx_strand_id
1 'polypeptide(L)'
;MELYGRILGDRNVVSSTQGTSKEESEKLWETMYPSEPYELDLNNDSMQNFAENFLEAKQSSTDYDLISAVKRQTTFFYQVSRPYWNDDTFLEGAVARYKGFLHLIKRNRERHVSCFCVPTYDIDLIWHSHQLHPVSYCNDLVAIMGTILEHNDMDSDRTKGQKLDAGFSETTTQWEETFGSRYWKAGAMYSGSPPSPITVDKYKIDAIHKISAPSNKTNQNVIQLPQKMLVQVMLEIVDVRNLPLGHTGKLLVSFNKKQEDVLFNTKKQLCISSESQGKQVAVFQCESNGELVLELISRPSFNFRGVRPAKVLGKTSINLGDLQDVASKLPKEKWLDLTSTVNWSKPIGIRIGLSLTPPVSAPYELHFVSMYPFKGSYFSFLLPRKFQQTKCWTNVVDEAGNEIIHIQKGNLSNEKTKSSINKEVIGRTASGETHLLAELKGTMWSMMNSDWMLQIKKTSAEDHKRVFELTGTRKVIIFPGRKLEYGTRYYRNEKGNCFMTAVEFSGTHPYGKAVALMDLANGFLEIKEEWLVLPALLSAFVLSNNFPDFSNETEKANGTNA
;
A
#
# COMPACT_ATOMS: atom_id res chain seq x y z
N MET A 1 24.13 8.56 -42.23
CA MET A 1 25.00 8.55 -41.04
C MET A 1 24.06 8.78 -39.87
N GLU A 2 23.52 7.71 -39.29
CA GLU A 2 22.61 7.81 -38.15
C GLU A 2 23.44 8.16 -36.91
N LEU A 3 23.29 9.42 -36.46
CA LEU A 3 24.16 10.10 -35.52
C LEU A 3 23.63 10.08 -34.07
N TYR A 4 22.53 9.37 -33.79
CA TYR A 4 21.90 9.37 -32.46
C TYR A 4 21.43 7.98 -32.05
N GLY A 5 21.79 7.63 -30.80
CA GLY A 5 21.41 6.42 -30.12
C GLY A 5 19.90 6.22 -30.13
N ARG A 6 19.51 5.01 -30.55
CA ARG A 6 18.18 4.48 -30.32
C ARG A 6 18.00 4.31 -28.81
N ILE A 7 16.93 4.86 -28.25
CA ILE A 7 16.45 4.41 -26.93
C ILE A 7 16.20 2.90 -27.08
N LEU A 8 16.80 2.08 -26.22
CA LEU A 8 16.42 0.67 -26.08
C LEU A 8 15.01 0.64 -25.48
N GLY A 9 14.00 0.82 -26.33
CA GLY A 9 12.61 0.67 -25.93
C GLY A 9 12.30 -0.79 -25.66
N ASP A 10 11.84 -1.10 -24.46
CA ASP A 10 11.26 -2.39 -24.08
C ASP A 10 9.96 -2.70 -24.86
N ARG A 11 9.25 -1.65 -25.31
CA ARG A 11 7.98 -1.72 -26.05
C ARG A 11 8.02 -2.41 -27.42
N ASN A 12 9.19 -2.83 -27.90
CA ASN A 12 9.34 -3.71 -29.06
C ASN A 12 10.54 -4.68 -28.91
N VAL A 13 10.87 -5.09 -27.68
CA VAL A 13 11.60 -6.36 -27.51
C VAL A 13 10.60 -7.50 -27.72
N VAL A 14 10.06 -7.57 -28.94
CA VAL A 14 9.81 -8.89 -29.51
C VAL A 14 11.20 -9.46 -29.66
N SER A 15 11.54 -10.45 -28.86
CA SER A 15 12.81 -11.16 -29.00
C SER A 15 12.88 -11.79 -30.39
N SER A 16 13.37 -11.04 -31.37
CA SER A 16 13.65 -11.54 -32.72
C SER A 16 15.09 -12.11 -32.81
N THR A 17 15.80 -12.21 -31.69
CA THR A 17 17.21 -12.65 -31.60
C THR A 17 17.51 -13.58 -30.42
N GLN A 18 16.50 -14.29 -29.90
CA GLN A 18 16.61 -15.05 -28.64
C GLN A 18 17.70 -16.15 -28.63
N GLY A 19 18.28 -16.52 -29.78
CA GLY A 19 19.41 -17.46 -29.87
C GLY A 19 20.78 -16.79 -30.06
N THR A 20 20.98 -16.08 -31.17
CA THR A 20 22.33 -15.64 -31.61
C THR A 20 23.00 -14.62 -30.68
N SER A 21 22.27 -13.62 -30.18
CA SER A 21 22.85 -12.60 -29.29
C SER A 21 23.25 -13.15 -27.91
N LYS A 22 22.55 -14.19 -27.44
CA LYS A 22 22.88 -14.87 -26.19
C LYS A 22 24.12 -15.74 -26.37
N GLU A 23 24.15 -16.57 -27.41
CA GLU A 23 25.30 -17.45 -27.68
C GLU A 23 26.60 -16.68 -27.91
N GLU A 24 26.56 -15.54 -28.60
CA GLU A 24 27.74 -14.69 -28.80
C GLU A 24 28.23 -14.08 -27.48
N SER A 25 27.30 -13.59 -26.65
CA SER A 25 27.61 -13.02 -25.34
C SER A 25 28.13 -14.08 -24.36
N GLU A 26 27.55 -15.27 -24.38
CA GLU A 26 27.95 -16.43 -23.58
C GLU A 26 29.36 -16.90 -23.98
N LYS A 27 29.65 -17.06 -25.28
CA LYS A 27 31.00 -17.41 -25.76
C LYS A 27 32.04 -16.35 -25.38
N LEU A 28 31.70 -15.07 -25.51
CA LEU A 28 32.59 -13.98 -25.08
C LEU A 28 32.83 -14.02 -23.57
N TRP A 29 31.80 -14.29 -22.79
CA TRP A 29 31.91 -14.43 -21.34
C TRP A 29 32.75 -15.63 -20.94
N GLU A 30 32.50 -16.82 -21.49
CA GLU A 30 33.31 -18.02 -21.26
C GLU A 30 34.79 -17.81 -21.63
N THR A 31 35.06 -16.99 -22.64
CA THR A 31 36.43 -16.64 -23.04
C THR A 31 37.10 -15.69 -22.05
N MET A 32 36.37 -14.66 -21.58
CA MET A 32 36.92 -13.64 -20.68
C MET A 32 36.93 -14.06 -19.21
N TYR A 33 35.95 -14.87 -18.80
CA TYR A 33 35.68 -15.29 -17.43
C TYR A 33 35.38 -16.79 -17.37
N PRO A 34 36.34 -17.66 -17.74
CA PRO A 34 36.13 -19.11 -17.84
C PRO A 34 35.77 -19.78 -16.51
N SER A 35 36.06 -19.12 -15.38
CA SER A 35 35.72 -19.59 -14.03
C SER A 35 34.37 -19.07 -13.54
N GLU A 36 33.68 -18.19 -14.27
CA GLU A 36 32.41 -17.62 -13.86
C GLU A 36 31.29 -18.07 -14.81
N PRO A 37 30.23 -18.70 -14.30
CA PRO A 37 29.13 -19.11 -15.16
C PRO A 37 28.43 -17.90 -15.77
N TYR A 38 28.06 -17.98 -17.06
CA TYR A 38 27.35 -16.91 -17.76
C TYR A 38 25.94 -16.69 -17.20
N GLU A 39 25.25 -17.77 -16.82
CA GLU A 39 23.97 -17.72 -16.10
C GLU A 39 24.13 -18.22 -14.66
N LEU A 40 23.61 -17.44 -13.72
CA LEU A 40 23.58 -17.82 -12.31
C LEU A 40 22.37 -18.73 -12.07
N ASP A 41 22.61 -20.05 -12.00
CA ASP A 41 21.59 -21.00 -11.54
C ASP A 41 21.56 -21.06 -10.01
N LEU A 42 20.75 -20.18 -9.42
CA LEU A 42 20.57 -20.08 -7.97
C LEU A 42 19.87 -21.31 -7.35
N ASN A 43 19.44 -22.29 -8.17
CA ASN A 43 18.74 -23.50 -7.72
C ASN A 43 19.67 -24.72 -7.58
N ASN A 44 20.95 -24.59 -7.91
CA ASN A 44 21.92 -25.68 -7.87
C ASN A 44 22.80 -25.59 -6.62
N ASP A 45 22.84 -26.65 -5.81
CA ASP A 45 23.71 -26.76 -4.61
C ASP A 45 25.20 -26.53 -4.93
N SER A 46 25.60 -26.75 -6.18
CA SER A 46 26.94 -26.43 -6.70
C SER A 46 27.29 -24.93 -6.63
N MET A 47 26.32 -24.03 -6.68
CA MET A 47 26.55 -22.58 -6.62
C MET A 47 26.79 -22.06 -5.21
N GLN A 48 26.29 -22.76 -4.18
CA GLN A 48 26.58 -22.39 -2.80
C GLN A 48 28.07 -22.60 -2.48
N ASN A 49 28.63 -23.73 -2.93
CA ASN A 49 30.07 -23.99 -2.88
C ASN A 49 30.89 -23.00 -3.73
N PHE A 50 30.38 -22.58 -4.90
CA PHE A 50 31.04 -21.57 -5.74
C PHE A 50 31.09 -20.20 -5.06
N ALA A 51 29.96 -19.75 -4.50
CA ALA A 51 29.88 -18.48 -3.78
C ALA A 51 30.79 -18.45 -2.54
N GLU A 52 30.86 -19.55 -1.79
CA GLU A 52 31.77 -19.69 -0.65
C GLU A 52 33.24 -19.63 -1.08
N ASN A 53 33.62 -20.32 -2.16
CA ASN A 53 34.98 -20.27 -2.70
C ASN A 53 35.36 -18.89 -3.31
N PHE A 54 34.40 -18.18 -3.91
CA PHE A 54 34.63 -16.85 -4.50
C PHE A 54 34.75 -15.75 -3.43
N LEU A 55 34.04 -15.89 -2.30
CA LEU A 55 34.17 -15.00 -1.14
C LEU A 55 35.51 -15.18 -0.41
N GLU A 56 36.10 -16.37 -0.44
CA GLU A 56 37.46 -16.63 0.05
C GLU A 56 38.54 -16.05 -0.88
N ALA A 57 38.28 -15.99 -2.20
CA ALA A 57 39.12 -15.32 -3.19
C ALA A 57 38.97 -13.78 -3.12
N LYS A 58 39.44 -13.18 -2.03
CA LYS A 58 39.47 -11.73 -1.79
C LYS A 58 40.25 -10.97 -2.88
N GLN A 59 39.55 -10.52 -3.92
CA GLN A 59 39.85 -9.27 -4.62
C GLN A 59 38.54 -8.50 -4.76
N SER A 60 38.25 -7.63 -3.79
CA SER A 60 37.21 -6.62 -3.98
C SER A 60 37.67 -5.69 -5.11
N SER A 61 37.02 -5.74 -6.26
CA SER A 61 37.32 -4.88 -7.41
C SER A 61 36.97 -3.40 -7.18
N THR A 62 36.37 -3.08 -6.02
CA THR A 62 36.00 -1.73 -5.62
C THR A 62 36.17 -1.52 -4.11
N ASP A 63 36.60 -0.32 -3.73
CA ASP A 63 36.66 0.14 -2.33
C ASP A 63 35.27 0.47 -1.76
N TYR A 64 34.24 0.49 -2.61
CA TYR A 64 32.87 0.80 -2.22
C TYR A 64 32.13 -0.46 -1.74
N ASP A 65 31.58 -0.42 -0.53
CA ASP A 65 30.83 -1.54 0.04
C ASP A 65 29.47 -1.71 -0.66
N LEU A 66 29.47 -2.51 -1.72
CA LEU A 66 28.29 -2.83 -2.51
C LEU A 66 27.20 -3.54 -1.68
N ILE A 67 27.57 -4.37 -0.70
CA ILE A 67 26.59 -5.07 0.14
C ILE A 67 25.81 -4.07 0.97
N SER A 68 26.51 -3.13 1.62
CA SER A 68 25.87 -2.06 2.38
C SER A 68 25.06 -1.12 1.48
N ALA A 69 25.54 -0.80 0.27
CA ALA A 69 24.81 0.01 -0.69
C ALA A 69 23.49 -0.66 -1.13
N VAL A 70 23.52 -1.94 -1.50
CA VAL A 70 22.33 -2.72 -1.85
C VAL A 70 21.34 -2.74 -0.68
N LYS A 71 21.81 -2.91 0.57
CA LYS A 71 20.94 -2.88 1.76
C LYS A 71 20.26 -1.52 1.94
N ARG A 72 20.97 -0.39 1.74
CA ARG A 72 20.38 0.95 1.81
C ARG A 72 19.31 1.13 0.74
N GLN A 73 19.63 0.77 -0.51
CA GLN A 73 18.72 0.91 -1.66
C GLN A 73 17.53 -0.05 -1.62
N THR A 74 17.63 -1.20 -0.94
CA THR A 74 16.49 -2.12 -0.74
C THR A 74 15.29 -1.41 -0.11
N THR A 75 15.54 -0.48 0.82
CA THR A 75 14.46 0.29 1.47
C THR A 75 13.84 1.35 0.57
N PHE A 76 14.56 1.82 -0.46
CA PHE A 76 14.09 2.79 -1.43
C PHE A 76 12.94 2.22 -2.26
N PHE A 77 13.04 0.96 -2.71
CA PHE A 77 11.99 0.28 -3.47
C PHE A 77 10.63 0.37 -2.78
N TYR A 78 10.58 0.18 -1.45
CA TYR A 78 9.33 0.29 -0.70
C TYR A 78 8.70 1.69 -0.84
N GLN A 79 9.51 2.74 -0.87
CA GLN A 79 9.05 4.14 -0.94
C GLN A 79 8.44 4.47 -2.31
N VAL A 80 8.88 3.77 -3.35
CA VAL A 80 8.46 3.97 -4.76
C VAL A 80 7.63 2.82 -5.32
N SER A 81 7.03 1.99 -4.45
CA SER A 81 6.32 0.75 -4.87
C SER A 81 4.79 0.87 -4.97
N ARG A 82 4.21 2.03 -4.66
CA ARG A 82 2.75 2.21 -4.67
C ARG A 82 2.17 2.21 -6.09
N PRO A 83 0.90 1.84 -6.29
CA PRO A 83 0.34 1.70 -7.64
C PRO A 83 0.43 2.96 -8.50
N TYR A 84 0.30 4.15 -7.89
CA TYR A 84 0.38 5.43 -8.58
C TYR A 84 1.78 5.79 -9.12
N TRP A 85 2.83 5.03 -8.80
CA TRP A 85 4.16 5.19 -9.40
C TRP A 85 4.26 4.66 -10.83
N ASN A 86 3.27 3.84 -11.25
CA ASN A 86 3.13 3.37 -12.62
C ASN A 86 2.25 4.28 -13.48
N ASP A 87 1.82 5.43 -12.94
CA ASP A 87 1.03 6.41 -13.66
C ASP A 87 1.96 7.37 -14.43
N ASP A 88 1.85 7.38 -15.76
CA ASP A 88 2.69 8.21 -16.63
C ASP A 88 2.59 9.70 -16.27
N THR A 89 1.40 10.18 -15.90
CA THR A 89 1.19 11.59 -15.57
C THR A 89 1.88 11.98 -14.26
N PHE A 90 1.92 11.07 -13.28
CA PHE A 90 2.69 11.26 -12.05
C PHE A 90 4.20 11.34 -12.33
N LEU A 91 4.72 10.46 -13.20
CA LEU A 91 6.13 10.43 -13.59
C LEU A 91 6.54 11.67 -14.40
N GLU A 92 5.69 12.17 -15.32
CA GLU A 92 5.93 13.43 -16.02
C GLU A 92 6.08 14.61 -15.04
N GLY A 93 5.23 14.66 -14.02
CA GLY A 93 5.33 15.63 -12.93
C GLY A 93 6.63 15.50 -12.14
N ALA A 94 7.07 14.28 -11.86
CA ALA A 94 8.33 13.99 -11.19
C ALA A 94 9.53 14.46 -12.01
N VAL A 95 9.52 14.27 -13.34
CA VAL A 95 10.56 14.77 -14.25
C VAL A 95 10.65 16.30 -14.22
N ALA A 96 9.51 16.99 -14.25
CA ALA A 96 9.47 18.45 -14.14
C ALA A 96 10.06 18.92 -12.81
N ARG A 97 9.74 18.22 -11.71
CA ARG A 97 10.28 18.52 -10.37
C ARG A 97 11.76 18.26 -10.26
N TYR A 98 12.28 17.18 -10.86
CA TYR A 98 13.71 16.90 -10.93
C TYR A 98 14.48 17.99 -11.67
N LYS A 99 13.97 18.48 -12.81
CA LYS A 99 14.57 19.63 -13.49
C LYS A 99 14.59 20.88 -12.61
N GLY A 100 13.50 21.14 -11.89
CA GLY A 100 13.44 22.21 -10.88
C GLY A 100 14.45 22.04 -9.75
N PHE A 101 14.67 20.80 -9.31
CA PHE A 101 15.64 20.47 -8.27
C PHE A 101 17.08 20.71 -8.73
N LEU A 102 17.44 20.30 -9.95
CA LEU A 102 18.74 20.63 -10.54
C LEU A 102 18.93 22.15 -10.68
N HIS A 103 17.88 22.88 -11.08
CA HIS A 103 17.91 24.33 -11.12
C HIS A 103 18.17 24.94 -9.74
N LEU A 104 17.50 24.46 -8.70
CA LEU A 104 17.69 24.91 -7.33
C LEU A 104 19.15 24.73 -6.86
N ILE A 105 19.72 23.52 -7.07
CA ILE A 105 21.12 23.23 -6.74
C ILE A 105 22.06 24.18 -7.48
N LYS A 106 21.82 24.39 -8.78
CA LYS A 106 22.63 25.33 -9.59
C LYS A 106 22.58 26.74 -9.01
N ARG A 107 21.39 27.26 -8.69
CA ARG A 107 21.23 28.60 -8.10
C ARG A 107 21.91 28.74 -6.75
N ASN A 108 21.86 27.71 -5.91
CA ASN A 108 22.56 27.70 -4.64
C ASN A 108 24.07 27.78 -4.82
N ARG A 109 24.63 27.00 -5.76
CA ARG A 109 26.06 27.06 -6.12
C ARG A 109 26.46 28.45 -6.65
N GLU A 110 25.68 29.02 -7.55
CA GLU A 110 25.89 30.37 -8.10
C GLU A 110 25.86 31.46 -7.01
N ARG A 111 25.05 31.27 -5.96
CA ARG A 111 24.97 32.17 -4.79
C ARG A 111 25.99 31.85 -3.68
N HIS A 112 26.87 30.86 -3.90
CA HIS A 112 27.79 30.34 -2.88
C HIS A 112 27.11 29.89 -1.58
N VAL A 113 25.87 29.40 -1.68
CA VAL A 113 25.11 28.81 -0.57
C VAL A 113 25.45 27.33 -0.49
N SER A 114 26.16 26.93 0.56
CA SER A 114 26.38 25.52 0.88
C SER A 114 25.10 24.94 1.48
N CYS A 115 24.41 24.06 0.74
CA CYS A 115 23.16 23.45 1.18
C CYS A 115 23.11 21.97 0.81
N PHE A 116 22.74 21.14 1.78
CA PHE A 116 22.42 19.73 1.56
C PHE A 116 20.99 19.63 1.02
N CYS A 117 20.85 19.66 -0.31
CA CYS A 117 19.56 19.56 -0.98
C CYS A 117 19.00 18.13 -0.88
N VAL A 118 17.84 17.95 -0.25
CA VAL A 118 17.23 16.63 -0.04
C VAL A 118 16.09 16.42 -1.04
N PRO A 119 16.17 15.43 -1.96
CA PRO A 119 15.10 15.15 -2.91
C PRO A 119 13.87 14.55 -2.21
N THR A 120 12.67 14.87 -2.69
CA THR A 120 11.48 14.03 -2.46
C THR A 120 11.59 12.73 -3.28
N TYR A 121 10.85 11.68 -2.92
CA TYR A 121 11.04 10.37 -3.56
C TYR A 121 10.73 10.35 -5.06
N ASP A 122 9.86 11.25 -5.54
CA ASP A 122 9.56 11.40 -6.96
C ASP A 122 10.75 11.98 -7.71
N ILE A 123 11.40 13.00 -7.15
CA ILE A 123 12.64 13.57 -7.65
C ILE A 123 13.77 12.54 -7.60
N ASP A 124 13.89 11.82 -6.49
CA ASP A 124 14.95 10.84 -6.27
C ASP A 124 14.85 9.66 -7.24
N LEU A 125 13.63 9.18 -7.51
CA LEU A 125 13.40 8.12 -8.51
C LEU A 125 13.86 8.56 -9.92
N ILE A 126 13.51 9.77 -10.35
CA ILE A 126 13.94 10.29 -11.65
C ILE A 126 15.45 10.53 -11.66
N TRP A 127 16.04 10.97 -10.54
CA TRP A 127 17.47 11.13 -10.41
C TRP A 127 18.20 9.78 -10.57
N HIS A 128 17.79 8.74 -9.83
CA HIS A 128 18.31 7.38 -10.00
C HIS A 128 18.16 6.90 -11.45
N SER A 129 17.00 7.11 -12.06
CA SER A 129 16.74 6.75 -13.46
C SER A 129 17.70 7.47 -14.41
N HIS A 130 18.00 8.75 -14.17
CA HIS A 130 18.98 9.49 -14.96
C HIS A 130 20.40 8.93 -14.78
N GLN A 131 20.78 8.55 -13.55
CA GLN A 131 22.09 7.95 -13.25
C GLN A 131 22.30 6.57 -13.90
N LEU A 132 21.23 5.82 -14.18
CA LEU A 132 21.30 4.59 -14.98
C LEU A 132 21.74 4.83 -16.43
N HIS A 133 21.76 6.08 -16.89
CA HIS A 133 22.30 6.50 -18.19
C HIS A 133 23.56 7.36 -18.00
N PRO A 134 24.71 6.77 -17.58
CA PRO A 134 25.86 7.51 -17.05
C PRO A 134 26.45 8.53 -18.03
N VAL A 135 26.46 8.21 -19.34
CA VAL A 135 26.96 9.14 -20.38
C VAL A 135 26.06 10.36 -20.49
N SER A 136 24.74 10.16 -20.57
CA SER A 136 23.76 11.26 -20.62
C SER A 136 23.79 12.08 -19.32
N TYR A 137 23.84 11.40 -18.17
CA TYR A 137 23.96 12.04 -16.86
C TYR A 137 25.17 12.95 -16.76
N CYS A 138 26.34 12.47 -17.18
CA CYS A 138 27.57 13.25 -17.21
C CYS A 138 27.43 14.48 -18.11
N ASN A 139 27.01 14.30 -19.36
CA ASN A 139 26.87 15.39 -20.32
C ASN A 139 25.90 16.47 -19.84
N ASP A 140 24.72 16.06 -19.37
CA ASP A 140 23.69 16.96 -18.90
C ASP A 140 24.15 17.73 -17.65
N LEU A 141 24.77 17.06 -16.67
CA LEU A 141 25.18 17.73 -15.43
C LEU A 141 26.40 18.61 -15.61
N VAL A 142 27.35 18.24 -16.47
CA VAL A 142 28.45 19.14 -16.87
C VAL A 142 27.88 20.36 -17.60
N ALA A 143 26.91 20.19 -18.49
CA ALA A 143 26.27 21.32 -19.17
C ALA A 143 25.48 22.23 -18.21
N ILE A 144 24.78 21.67 -17.22
CA ILE A 144 23.94 22.43 -16.28
C ILE A 144 24.78 23.09 -15.18
N MET A 145 25.68 22.33 -14.55
CA MET A 145 26.39 22.67 -13.31
C MET A 145 27.90 22.80 -13.44
N GLY A 146 28.49 22.46 -14.60
CA GLY A 146 29.94 22.42 -14.81
C GLY A 146 30.64 21.20 -14.20
N THR A 147 29.92 20.38 -13.43
CA THR A 147 30.45 19.19 -12.75
C THR A 147 29.39 18.11 -12.72
N ILE A 148 29.82 16.86 -12.55
CA ILE A 148 28.90 15.79 -12.16
C ILE A 148 28.39 16.08 -10.74
N LEU A 149 27.10 15.87 -10.51
CA LEU A 149 26.49 15.92 -9.18
C LEU A 149 26.60 14.53 -8.55
N GLU A 150 27.21 14.45 -7.37
CA GLU A 150 27.27 13.22 -6.60
C GLU A 150 25.94 12.96 -5.88
N HIS A 151 25.46 11.72 -5.96
CA HIS A 151 24.34 11.24 -5.17
C HIS A 151 24.90 10.51 -3.95
N ASN A 152 24.86 11.15 -2.78
CA ASN A 152 25.31 10.55 -1.53
C ASN A 152 24.12 9.91 -0.80
N ASP A 153 24.08 8.58 -0.79
CA ASP A 153 23.01 7.77 -0.22
C ASP A 153 23.31 7.24 1.20
N MET A 154 24.37 7.74 1.84
CA MET A 154 24.84 7.22 3.13
C MET A 154 23.97 7.68 4.31
N ASP A 155 23.28 8.82 4.18
CA ASP A 155 22.41 9.36 5.21
C ASP A 155 21.02 8.70 5.16
N SER A 156 20.62 8.05 6.24
CA SER A 156 19.29 7.43 6.40
C SER A 156 18.56 7.87 7.67
N ASP A 157 19.22 8.63 8.56
CA ASP A 157 18.64 9.10 9.82
C ASP A 157 17.66 10.24 9.60
N ARG A 158 16.38 9.93 9.76
CA ARG A 158 15.24 10.86 9.63
C ARG A 158 14.80 11.46 10.97
N THR A 159 15.61 11.33 12.02
CA THR A 159 15.30 11.91 13.33
C THR A 159 15.23 13.43 13.23
N LYS A 160 14.24 14.04 13.88
CA LYS A 160 14.02 15.48 13.85
C LYS A 160 15.27 16.24 14.31
N GLY A 161 15.66 17.28 13.56
CA GLY A 161 16.85 18.08 13.80
C GLY A 161 18.16 17.48 13.31
N GLN A 162 18.17 16.26 12.77
CA GLN A 162 19.35 15.67 12.15
C GLN A 162 19.55 16.18 10.71
N LYS A 163 20.68 15.81 10.09
CA LYS A 163 21.11 16.30 8.78
C LYS A 163 20.04 16.20 7.69
N LEU A 164 19.32 15.07 7.57
CA LEU A 164 18.26 14.92 6.58
C LEU A 164 17.04 15.80 6.85
N ASP A 165 16.62 15.94 8.11
CA ASP A 165 15.47 16.76 8.50
C ASP A 165 15.76 18.26 8.31
N ALA A 166 16.95 18.70 8.72
CA ALA A 166 17.43 20.06 8.51
C ALA A 166 17.60 20.37 7.01
N GLY A 167 18.25 19.47 6.26
CA GLY A 167 18.43 19.62 4.81
C GLY A 167 17.10 19.64 4.05
N PHE A 168 16.15 18.80 4.44
CA PHE A 168 14.81 18.80 3.84
C PHE A 168 14.05 20.10 4.13
N SER A 169 14.14 20.62 5.36
CA SER A 169 13.52 21.89 5.75
C SER A 169 14.11 23.08 4.98
N GLU A 170 15.43 23.11 4.82
CA GLU A 170 16.14 24.12 4.04
C GLU A 170 15.77 24.04 2.55
N THR A 171 15.80 22.83 1.97
CA THR A 171 15.39 22.60 0.57
C THR A 171 13.96 23.05 0.31
N THR A 172 13.05 22.77 1.25
CA THR A 172 11.65 23.19 1.15
C THR A 172 11.54 24.72 1.12
N THR A 173 12.27 25.41 1.99
CA THR A 173 12.26 26.88 2.06
C THR A 173 12.78 27.49 0.75
N GLN A 174 13.95 27.05 0.29
CA GLN A 174 14.54 27.57 -0.95
C GLN A 174 13.70 27.24 -2.19
N TRP A 175 13.08 26.07 -2.24
CA TRP A 175 12.16 25.71 -3.32
C TRP A 175 10.95 26.67 -3.36
N GLU A 176 10.34 26.94 -2.21
CA GLU A 176 9.22 27.87 -2.12
C GLU A 176 9.62 29.31 -2.49
N GLU A 177 10.79 29.77 -2.06
CA GLU A 177 11.32 31.09 -2.44
C GLU A 177 11.62 31.18 -3.94
N THR A 178 12.13 30.10 -4.54
CA THR A 178 12.54 30.08 -5.95
C THR A 178 11.35 29.93 -6.90
N PHE A 179 10.39 29.06 -6.55
CA PHE A 179 9.32 28.66 -7.46
C PHE A 179 7.92 29.10 -7.03
N GLY A 180 7.75 29.64 -5.80
CA GLY A 180 6.44 30.05 -5.28
C GLY A 180 5.44 28.90 -5.13
N SER A 181 5.93 27.65 -5.06
CA SER A 181 5.12 26.44 -4.95
C SER A 181 5.65 25.55 -3.83
N ARG A 182 4.82 24.65 -3.28
CA ARG A 182 5.24 23.76 -2.20
C ARG A 182 6.18 22.67 -2.68
N TYR A 183 7.18 22.37 -1.86
CA TYR A 183 8.14 21.31 -2.17
C TYR A 183 7.58 19.92 -1.92
N TRP A 184 6.81 19.72 -0.84
CA TRP A 184 6.16 18.43 -0.57
C TRP A 184 5.14 18.09 -1.66
N LYS A 185 4.96 16.81 -2.00
CA LYS A 185 3.96 16.33 -2.98
C LYS A 185 3.31 15.04 -2.49
N ALA A 186 2.00 14.91 -2.66
CA ALA A 186 1.29 13.69 -2.32
C ALA A 186 1.88 12.48 -3.07
N GLY A 187 2.04 11.37 -2.35
CA GLY A 187 2.66 10.15 -2.86
C GLY A 187 4.19 10.14 -2.92
N ALA A 188 4.85 11.30 -2.81
CA ALA A 188 6.31 11.45 -2.91
C ALA A 188 7.03 11.63 -1.55
N MET A 189 6.27 11.65 -0.46
CA MET A 189 6.79 11.78 0.90
C MET A 189 7.15 10.41 1.49
N TYR A 190 7.98 10.42 2.55
CA TYR A 190 8.39 9.20 3.25
C TYR A 190 7.19 8.40 3.76
N SER A 191 7.10 7.14 3.32
CA SER A 191 5.98 6.23 3.60
C SER A 191 6.18 5.39 4.87
N GLY A 192 7.23 5.64 5.65
CA GLY A 192 7.61 4.83 6.80
C GLY A 192 8.61 3.72 6.46
N SER A 193 8.96 2.90 7.46
CA SER A 193 9.88 1.78 7.27
C SER A 193 9.21 0.64 6.50
N PRO A 194 9.95 -0.08 5.64
CA PRO A 194 9.42 -1.25 4.95
C PRO A 194 8.97 -2.31 5.97
N PRO A 195 7.94 -3.10 5.63
CA PRO A 195 7.51 -4.20 6.49
C PRO A 195 8.55 -5.32 6.54
N SER A 196 8.46 -6.15 7.58
CA SER A 196 9.33 -7.33 7.67
C SER A 196 9.07 -8.30 6.52
N PRO A 197 10.14 -8.81 5.86
CA PRO A 197 9.99 -9.78 4.78
C PRO A 197 9.38 -11.08 5.29
N ILE A 198 8.74 -11.83 4.39
CA ILE A 198 8.25 -13.17 4.70
C ILE A 198 9.37 -14.17 4.41
N THR A 199 9.77 -14.92 5.43
CA THR A 199 10.63 -16.09 5.24
C THR A 199 9.79 -17.20 4.62
N VAL A 200 9.84 -17.36 3.30
CA VAL A 200 9.32 -18.54 2.62
C VAL A 200 10.49 -19.32 2.04
N ASP A 201 10.50 -20.61 2.32
CA ASP A 201 11.41 -21.56 1.70
C ASP A 201 11.12 -21.61 0.18
N LYS A 202 11.87 -20.84 -0.61
CA LYS A 202 11.67 -20.63 -2.06
C LYS A 202 11.54 -21.97 -2.81
N TYR A 203 12.28 -22.99 -2.38
CA TYR A 203 12.32 -24.33 -2.98
C TYR A 203 10.98 -25.09 -2.90
N LYS A 204 10.05 -24.70 -2.02
CA LYS A 204 8.69 -25.28 -1.96
C LYS A 204 7.68 -24.59 -2.88
N ILE A 205 8.02 -23.44 -3.45
CA ILE A 205 7.13 -22.68 -4.33
C ILE A 205 7.19 -23.24 -5.75
N ASP A 206 8.39 -23.51 -6.27
CA ASP A 206 8.64 -23.83 -7.69
C ASP A 206 8.27 -25.27 -8.09
N ALA A 207 8.26 -26.22 -7.15
CA ALA A 207 7.96 -27.64 -7.41
C ALA A 207 6.51 -27.93 -7.88
N ILE A 208 5.66 -26.91 -8.05
CA ILE A 208 4.20 -27.06 -8.28
C ILE A 208 3.76 -26.45 -9.63
N HIS A 209 4.69 -26.05 -10.52
CA HIS A 209 4.40 -25.43 -11.82
C HIS A 209 3.70 -26.30 -12.89
N LYS A 210 3.07 -27.44 -12.53
CA LYS A 210 2.26 -28.26 -13.44
C LYS A 210 0.87 -28.51 -12.86
N ILE A 211 -0.04 -27.57 -13.01
CA ILE A 211 -1.47 -27.85 -12.91
C ILE A 211 -2.17 -27.26 -14.14
N SER A 212 -3.00 -28.11 -14.76
CA SER A 212 -3.76 -27.88 -15.98
C SER A 212 -4.69 -26.65 -15.90
N ALA A 213 -4.90 -26.01 -17.05
CA ALA A 213 -5.78 -24.87 -17.23
C ALA A 213 -7.18 -25.11 -16.64
N PRO A 214 -7.80 -24.11 -15.97
CA PRO A 214 -9.16 -24.21 -15.47
C PRO A 214 -10.16 -24.36 -16.61
N SER A 215 -11.30 -24.98 -16.31
CA SER A 215 -12.41 -25.06 -17.25
C SER A 215 -13.09 -23.69 -17.37
N ASN A 216 -13.35 -23.22 -18.59
CA ASN A 216 -13.97 -21.91 -18.92
C ASN A 216 -15.45 -21.75 -18.46
N LYS A 217 -15.90 -22.36 -17.36
CA LYS A 217 -17.24 -22.16 -16.80
C LYS A 217 -17.16 -21.20 -15.60
N THR A 218 -16.98 -19.92 -15.92
CA THR A 218 -16.72 -18.84 -14.99
C THR A 218 -17.94 -18.53 -14.10
N ASN A 219 -17.86 -18.92 -12.83
CA ASN A 219 -18.64 -18.30 -11.74
C ASN A 219 -18.09 -16.90 -11.36
N GLN A 220 -17.34 -16.24 -12.27
CA GLN A 220 -16.72 -14.93 -12.03
C GLN A 220 -17.75 -13.82 -11.77
N ASN A 221 -19.04 -14.06 -12.02
CA ASN A 221 -20.10 -13.05 -11.87
C ASN A 221 -21.06 -13.28 -10.68
N VAL A 222 -20.75 -14.17 -9.73
CA VAL A 222 -21.66 -14.39 -8.57
C VAL A 222 -21.71 -13.16 -7.66
N ILE A 223 -20.61 -12.40 -7.57
CA ILE A 223 -20.50 -11.17 -6.79
C ILE A 223 -19.90 -10.10 -7.70
N GLN A 224 -20.61 -8.98 -7.87
CA GLN A 224 -20.08 -7.78 -8.50
C GLN A 224 -20.10 -6.65 -7.48
N LEU A 225 -18.92 -6.11 -7.16
CA LEU A 225 -18.77 -5.00 -6.22
C LEU A 225 -18.35 -3.76 -7.01
N PRO A 226 -18.93 -2.58 -6.69
CA PRO A 226 -18.51 -1.35 -7.34
C PRO A 226 -17.04 -1.06 -6.99
N GLN A 227 -16.21 -0.88 -8.02
CA GLN A 227 -14.83 -0.48 -7.81
C GLN A 227 -14.78 1.00 -7.39
N LYS A 228 -14.25 1.25 -6.21
CA LYS A 228 -13.97 2.61 -5.72
C LYS A 228 -12.55 3.01 -6.06
N MET A 229 -12.33 4.31 -6.23
CA MET A 229 -11.01 4.88 -6.50
C MET A 229 -10.61 5.79 -5.34
N LEU A 230 -9.37 5.67 -4.88
CA LEU A 230 -8.81 6.39 -3.74
C LEU A 230 -7.70 7.33 -4.17
N VAL A 231 -7.59 8.44 -3.45
CA VAL A 231 -6.49 9.39 -3.58
C VAL A 231 -5.89 9.67 -2.21
N GLN A 232 -4.57 9.85 -2.16
CA GLN A 232 -3.93 10.50 -1.03
C GLN A 232 -3.96 12.01 -1.27
N VAL A 233 -4.42 12.76 -0.27
CA VAL A 233 -4.51 14.21 -0.29
C VAL A 233 -3.55 14.80 0.73
N MET A 234 -2.77 15.77 0.30
CA MET A 234 -1.97 16.64 1.17
C MET A 234 -2.55 18.06 1.12
N LEU A 235 -2.95 18.58 2.28
CA LEU A 235 -3.60 19.88 2.44
C LEU A 235 -2.87 20.75 3.46
N GLU A 236 -2.51 21.96 3.06
CA GLU A 236 -1.95 23.00 3.91
C GLU A 236 -2.86 24.23 3.88
N ILE A 237 -3.07 24.85 5.03
CA ILE A 237 -3.69 26.19 5.11
C ILE A 237 -2.57 27.21 5.20
N VAL A 238 -2.40 27.98 4.13
CA VAL A 238 -1.27 28.88 3.95
C VAL A 238 -1.52 30.23 4.60
N ASP A 239 -2.69 30.82 4.35
CA ASP A 239 -2.98 32.19 4.75
C ASP A 239 -4.50 32.47 4.77
N VAL A 240 -4.91 33.57 5.41
CA VAL A 240 -6.30 34.05 5.44
C VAL A 240 -6.35 35.54 5.19
N ARG A 241 -7.28 35.98 4.34
CA ARG A 241 -7.52 37.39 4.03
C ARG A 241 -8.91 37.86 4.44
N ASN A 242 -9.05 39.17 4.59
CA ASN A 242 -10.31 39.86 4.90
C ASN A 242 -10.97 39.41 6.22
N LEU A 243 -10.19 39.05 7.24
CA LEU A 243 -10.70 38.72 8.57
C LEU A 243 -11.37 39.94 9.24
N PRO A 244 -12.57 39.80 9.83
CA PRO A 244 -13.23 40.92 10.49
C PRO A 244 -12.52 41.34 11.79
N LEU A 245 -12.57 42.64 12.09
CA LEU A 245 -12.03 43.22 13.33
C LEU A 245 -12.68 42.54 14.55
N GLY A 246 -11.85 42.06 15.49
CA GLY A 246 -12.29 41.35 16.70
C GLY A 246 -12.09 39.83 16.69
N HIS A 247 -11.64 39.25 15.57
CA HIS A 247 -11.23 37.85 15.47
C HIS A 247 -9.70 37.69 15.59
N THR A 248 -9.12 38.13 16.70
CA THR A 248 -7.67 38.00 17.02
C THR A 248 -7.32 36.66 17.71
N GLY A 249 -8.29 35.74 17.72
CA GLY A 249 -8.18 34.42 18.33
C GLY A 249 -7.38 33.42 17.52
N LYS A 250 -7.16 32.22 18.07
CA LYS A 250 -6.60 31.10 17.30
C LYS A 250 -7.57 30.72 16.17
N LEU A 251 -7.09 30.79 14.93
CA LEU A 251 -7.84 30.36 13.75
C LEU A 251 -7.55 28.88 13.47
N LEU A 252 -8.61 28.14 13.18
CA LEU A 252 -8.55 26.76 12.76
C LEU A 252 -9.38 26.58 11.50
N VAL A 253 -8.96 25.69 10.62
CA VAL A 253 -9.79 25.22 9.52
C VAL A 253 -10.15 23.78 9.81
N SER A 254 -11.45 23.50 9.92
CA SER A 254 -11.92 22.13 9.95
C SER A 254 -12.29 21.68 8.54
N PHE A 255 -11.98 20.43 8.21
CA PHE A 255 -12.29 19.88 6.90
C PHE A 255 -12.81 18.44 7.02
N ASN A 256 -13.78 18.12 6.17
CA ASN A 256 -14.44 16.82 6.05
C ASN A 256 -14.98 16.67 4.62
N LYS A 257 -15.30 15.45 4.19
CA LYS A 257 -16.09 15.29 2.96
C LYS A 257 -17.56 15.60 3.25
N LYS A 258 -18.24 16.20 2.26
CA LYS A 258 -19.67 16.53 2.33
C LYS A 258 -20.53 15.28 2.47
N GLN A 259 -20.17 14.24 1.72
CA GLN A 259 -20.64 12.88 1.91
C GLN A 259 -19.47 12.11 2.51
N GLU A 260 -19.63 11.65 3.74
CA GLU A 260 -18.61 10.86 4.41
C GLU A 260 -18.38 9.59 3.61
N ASP A 261 -17.10 9.28 3.35
CA ASP A 261 -16.67 7.95 2.97
C ASP A 261 -15.98 7.31 4.17
N VAL A 262 -15.86 5.99 4.17
CA VAL A 262 -15.40 5.24 5.34
C VAL A 262 -13.93 5.52 5.67
N LEU A 263 -13.13 5.86 4.65
CA LEU A 263 -11.73 6.24 4.82
C LEU A 263 -11.57 7.65 5.41
N PHE A 264 -12.58 8.51 5.23
CA PHE A 264 -12.60 9.89 5.68
C PHE A 264 -13.96 10.31 6.27
N ASN A 265 -14.35 9.59 7.31
CA ASN A 265 -15.57 9.80 8.08
C ASN A 265 -15.38 10.73 9.30
N THR A 266 -14.14 11.16 9.57
CA THR A 266 -13.82 12.00 10.73
C THR A 266 -13.45 13.41 10.31
N LYS A 267 -14.14 14.38 10.91
CA LYS A 267 -13.82 15.80 10.75
C LYS A 267 -12.44 16.09 11.34
N LYS A 268 -11.50 16.53 10.51
CA LYS A 268 -10.14 16.90 10.91
C LYS A 268 -10.01 18.42 11.05
N GLN A 269 -8.98 18.88 11.76
CA GLN A 269 -8.72 20.30 11.98
C GLN A 269 -7.23 20.61 11.76
N LEU A 270 -6.96 21.71 11.07
CA LEU A 270 -5.64 22.32 10.94
C LEU A 270 -5.64 23.68 11.63
N CYS A 271 -4.57 23.99 12.35
CA CYS A 271 -4.37 25.34 12.87
C CYS A 271 -3.72 26.19 11.78
N ILE A 272 -4.14 27.45 11.68
CA ILE A 272 -3.47 28.42 10.82
C ILE A 272 -2.24 28.88 11.60
N SER A 273 -1.07 28.39 11.21
CA SER A 273 0.17 28.64 11.92
C SER A 273 0.52 30.13 11.86
N SER A 274 0.75 30.76 13.02
CA SER A 274 1.57 31.96 13.09
C SER A 274 3.02 31.60 12.72
N GLU A 275 3.83 32.57 12.32
CA GLU A 275 5.26 32.38 11.94
C GLU A 275 6.06 31.53 12.96
N SER A 276 5.62 31.47 14.22
CA SER A 276 6.23 30.73 15.33
C SER A 276 5.82 29.25 15.50
N GLN A 277 4.75 28.74 14.87
CA GLN A 277 4.20 27.40 15.17
C GLN A 277 4.55 26.29 14.15
N GLY A 278 5.31 26.63 13.10
CA GLY A 278 5.66 25.68 12.02
C GLY A 278 4.46 25.36 11.12
N LYS A 279 4.72 25.16 9.82
CA LYS A 279 3.67 24.83 8.84
C LYS A 279 3.09 23.45 9.13
N GLN A 280 1.75 23.35 9.11
CA GLN A 280 1.04 22.08 9.31
C GLN A 280 0.43 21.61 7.98
N VAL A 281 0.79 20.41 7.57
CA VAL A 281 0.23 19.76 6.38
C VAL A 281 -0.54 18.52 6.82
N ALA A 282 -1.84 18.47 6.53
CA ALA A 282 -2.64 17.28 6.73
C ALA A 282 -2.40 16.29 5.58
N VAL A 283 -2.14 15.03 5.92
CA VAL A 283 -2.06 13.92 4.96
C VAL A 283 -3.17 12.93 5.29
N PHE A 284 -4.01 12.60 4.31
CA PHE A 284 -5.11 11.65 4.48
C PHE A 284 -5.46 10.96 3.16
N GLN A 285 -6.22 9.86 3.25
CA GLN A 285 -6.79 9.17 2.09
C GLN A 285 -8.30 9.32 2.11
N CYS A 286 -8.91 9.38 0.93
CA CYS A 286 -10.36 9.39 0.75
C CYS A 286 -10.70 8.89 -0.66
N GLU A 287 -11.98 8.64 -0.92
CA GLU A 287 -12.45 8.37 -2.28
C GLU A 287 -12.18 9.59 -3.19
N SER A 288 -11.82 9.33 -4.45
CA SER A 288 -11.40 10.33 -5.44
C SER A 288 -12.50 11.31 -5.86
N ASN A 289 -13.75 10.95 -5.61
CA ASN A 289 -14.93 11.73 -5.99
C ASN A 289 -15.54 12.42 -4.77
N GLY A 290 -16.35 13.45 -5.01
CA GLY A 290 -17.07 14.18 -3.97
C GLY A 290 -16.43 15.50 -3.58
N GLU A 291 -17.03 16.17 -2.61
CA GLU A 291 -16.66 17.52 -2.21
C GLU A 291 -15.99 17.54 -0.84
N LEU A 292 -14.77 18.08 -0.78
CA LEU A 292 -14.09 18.41 0.46
C LEU A 292 -14.57 19.79 0.94
N VAL A 293 -15.21 19.82 2.12
CA VAL A 293 -15.72 21.04 2.74
C VAL A 293 -14.68 21.55 3.73
N LEU A 294 -14.38 22.86 3.66
CA LEU A 294 -13.50 23.55 4.59
C LEU A 294 -14.29 24.64 5.31
N GLU A 295 -14.19 24.66 6.63
CA GLU A 295 -14.84 25.64 7.50
C GLU A 295 -13.80 26.39 8.32
N LEU A 296 -13.78 27.71 8.21
CA LEU A 296 -12.91 28.56 9.00
C LEU A 296 -13.56 28.82 10.37
N ILE A 297 -12.84 28.50 11.43
CA ILE A 297 -13.28 28.59 12.82
C ILE A 297 -12.37 29.55 13.58
N SER A 298 -12.99 30.51 14.28
CA SER A 298 -12.30 31.41 15.21
C SER A 298 -12.54 30.96 16.64
N ARG A 299 -11.44 30.71 17.39
CA ARG A 299 -11.48 30.45 18.84
C ARG A 299 -10.89 31.63 19.61
N PRO A 300 -11.65 32.31 20.49
CA PRO A 300 -11.15 33.44 21.25
C PRO A 300 -10.07 33.04 22.27
N SER A 301 -9.03 33.86 22.41
CA SER A 301 -7.80 33.57 23.19
C SER A 301 -7.91 33.89 24.69
N PHE A 302 -9.04 33.58 25.37
CA PHE A 302 -9.41 33.89 26.77
C PHE A 302 -10.23 35.19 26.99
N ASN A 303 -11.22 35.11 27.89
CA ASN A 303 -11.81 36.22 28.64
C ASN A 303 -12.29 35.74 30.02
N PHE A 304 -12.00 36.49 31.08
CA PHE A 304 -12.21 36.14 32.51
C PHE A 304 -13.67 36.02 33.00
N ARG A 305 -14.67 36.03 32.11
CA ARG A 305 -16.09 35.74 32.44
C ARG A 305 -16.78 35.12 31.23
N GLY A 306 -16.91 33.80 31.22
CA GLY A 306 -17.70 33.05 30.24
C GLY A 306 -16.91 32.59 29.00
N VAL A 307 -16.88 31.28 28.78
CA VAL A 307 -16.31 30.66 27.56
C VAL A 307 -17.17 31.07 26.37
N ARG A 308 -16.68 31.98 25.52
CA ARG A 308 -17.34 32.24 24.23
C ARG A 308 -17.17 31.00 23.33
N PRO A 309 -18.25 30.47 22.73
CA PRO A 309 -18.18 29.31 21.86
C PRO A 309 -17.36 29.61 20.59
N ALA A 310 -16.73 28.58 20.03
CA ALA A 310 -16.05 28.68 18.75
C ALA A 310 -17.05 29.12 17.67
N LYS A 311 -16.66 30.09 16.83
CA LYS A 311 -17.54 30.64 15.78
C LYS A 311 -17.02 30.24 14.41
N VAL A 312 -17.90 29.65 13.59
CA VAL A 312 -17.64 29.41 12.18
C VAL A 312 -17.79 30.75 11.44
N LEU A 313 -16.74 31.18 10.75
CA LEU A 313 -16.70 32.45 10.01
C LEU A 313 -17.21 32.29 8.57
N GLY A 314 -17.06 31.11 7.99
CA GLY A 314 -17.55 30.78 6.66
C GLY A 314 -17.07 29.41 6.21
N LYS A 315 -17.63 28.93 5.10
CA LYS A 315 -17.32 27.64 4.52
C LYS A 315 -17.06 27.74 3.01
N THR A 316 -16.25 26.83 2.48
CA THR A 316 -16.05 26.62 1.05
C THR A 316 -15.99 25.13 0.78
N SER A 317 -16.22 24.72 -0.47
CA SER A 317 -16.03 23.34 -0.91
C SER A 317 -15.04 23.27 -2.07
N ILE A 318 -14.41 22.12 -2.21
CA ILE A 318 -13.50 21.76 -3.30
C ILE A 318 -13.98 20.44 -3.86
N ASN A 319 -14.34 20.41 -5.14
CA ASN A 319 -14.64 19.15 -5.82
C ASN A 319 -13.33 18.41 -6.11
N LEU A 320 -13.20 17.19 -5.60
CA LEU A 320 -12.01 16.36 -5.79
C LEU A 320 -11.91 15.83 -7.22
N GLY A 321 -13.03 15.66 -7.92
CA GLY A 321 -13.08 15.24 -9.33
C GLY A 321 -12.42 16.27 -10.25
N ASP A 322 -12.67 17.56 -10.02
CA ASP A 322 -12.08 18.67 -10.80
C ASP A 322 -10.55 18.78 -10.63
N LEU A 323 -9.98 18.06 -9.65
CA LEU A 323 -8.56 18.08 -9.33
C LEU A 323 -7.81 16.84 -9.83
N GLN A 324 -8.48 15.92 -10.53
CA GLN A 324 -7.81 14.72 -11.07
C GLN A 324 -6.75 15.10 -12.11
N ASP A 325 -7.02 16.07 -12.99
CA ASP A 325 -6.03 16.63 -13.92
C ASP A 325 -4.84 17.35 -13.24
N VAL A 326 -4.95 17.58 -11.93
CA VAL A 326 -3.94 18.27 -11.12
C VAL A 326 -3.06 17.28 -10.35
N ALA A 327 -3.46 16.02 -10.19
CA ALA A 327 -2.70 15.01 -9.46
C ALA A 327 -1.26 14.82 -10.00
N SER A 328 -1.09 14.98 -11.30
CA SER A 328 0.20 14.94 -11.99
C SER A 328 1.09 16.17 -11.74
N LYS A 329 0.51 17.35 -11.49
CA LYS A 329 1.22 18.64 -11.49
C LYS A 329 1.83 18.98 -10.12
N LEU A 330 2.57 20.09 -10.08
CA LEU A 330 3.09 20.68 -8.84
C LEU A 330 1.93 20.96 -7.86
N PRO A 331 2.17 20.91 -6.53
CA PRO A 331 1.20 21.35 -5.54
C PRO A 331 0.68 22.75 -5.90
N LYS A 332 -0.64 22.88 -6.00
CA LYS A 332 -1.26 24.15 -6.38
C LYS A 332 -1.60 24.95 -5.14
N GLU A 333 -1.30 26.24 -5.21
CA GLU A 333 -1.82 27.21 -4.28
C GLU A 333 -3.05 27.91 -4.87
N LYS A 334 -4.12 28.02 -4.09
CA LYS A 334 -5.35 28.68 -4.54
C LYS A 334 -5.99 29.45 -3.40
N TRP A 335 -6.46 30.66 -3.71
CA TRP A 335 -7.38 31.40 -2.85
C TRP A 335 -8.81 30.90 -3.07
N LEU A 336 -9.48 30.57 -1.96
CA LEU A 336 -10.88 30.17 -1.93
C LEU A 336 -11.65 31.16 -1.08
N ASP A 337 -12.67 31.78 -1.68
CA ASP A 337 -13.55 32.69 -0.97
C ASP A 337 -14.61 31.89 -0.19
N LEU A 338 -14.81 32.27 1.07
CA LEU A 338 -15.74 31.61 1.98
C LEU A 338 -17.14 32.19 1.82
N THR A 339 -18.12 31.29 1.76
CA THR A 339 -19.53 31.66 1.92
C THR A 339 -19.83 31.79 3.42
N SER A 340 -20.22 32.98 3.85
CA SER A 340 -20.59 33.29 5.23
C SER A 340 -22.09 33.55 5.33
N THR A 341 -22.67 33.30 6.51
CA THR A 341 -24.05 33.73 6.82
C THR A 341 -24.15 35.22 7.08
N VAL A 342 -23.02 35.89 7.31
CA VAL A 342 -22.92 37.34 7.54
C VAL A 342 -22.40 38.00 6.27
N ASN A 343 -23.11 39.02 5.79
CA ASN A 343 -22.67 39.83 4.65
C ASN A 343 -21.52 40.75 5.08
N TRP A 344 -20.29 40.32 4.82
CA TRP A 344 -19.09 41.15 4.98
C TRP A 344 -18.88 42.04 3.76
N SER A 345 -18.23 43.19 3.94
CA SER A 345 -17.91 44.12 2.84
C SER A 345 -16.95 43.52 1.80
N LYS A 346 -16.12 42.55 2.20
CA LYS A 346 -15.30 41.70 1.34
C LYS A 346 -15.40 40.25 1.80
N PRO A 347 -15.45 39.26 0.90
CA PRO A 347 -15.49 37.86 1.30
C PRO A 347 -14.19 37.47 2.02
N ILE A 348 -14.33 36.75 3.13
CA ILE A 348 -13.19 36.13 3.81
C ILE A 348 -12.62 35.08 2.87
N GLY A 349 -11.31 35.06 2.65
CA GLY A 349 -10.66 34.07 1.79
C GLY A 349 -9.64 33.26 2.55
N ILE A 350 -9.52 31.97 2.23
CA ILE A 350 -8.44 31.10 2.70
C ILE A 350 -7.53 30.74 1.52
N ARG A 351 -6.21 30.80 1.72
CA ARG A 351 -5.23 30.32 0.77
C ARG A 351 -4.82 28.92 1.18
N ILE A 352 -4.94 27.98 0.26
CA ILE A 352 -4.60 26.58 0.51
C ILE A 352 -3.47 26.13 -0.41
N GLY A 353 -2.63 25.23 0.08
CA GLY A 353 -1.73 24.40 -0.73
C GLY A 353 -2.32 23.00 -0.82
N LEU A 354 -2.43 22.45 -2.03
CA LEU A 354 -3.09 21.15 -2.24
C LEU A 354 -2.32 20.28 -3.25
N SER A 355 -2.15 19.01 -2.92
CA SER A 355 -1.59 17.98 -3.80
C SER A 355 -2.36 16.66 -3.64
N LEU A 356 -2.53 15.93 -4.74
CA LEU A 356 -3.22 14.64 -4.79
C LEU A 356 -2.36 13.62 -5.55
N THR A 357 -2.44 12.34 -5.16
CA THR A 357 -1.95 11.25 -6.00
C THR A 357 -2.95 10.95 -7.13
N PRO A 358 -2.51 10.33 -8.23
CA PRO A 358 -3.41 9.67 -9.16
C PRO A 358 -4.36 8.71 -8.42
N PRO A 359 -5.63 8.61 -8.85
CA PRO A 359 -6.57 7.68 -8.27
C PRO A 359 -6.10 6.22 -8.41
N VAL A 360 -6.15 5.46 -7.33
CA VAL A 360 -5.83 4.02 -7.31
C VAL A 360 -7.04 3.22 -6.82
N SER A 361 -7.20 1.99 -7.27
CA SER A 361 -8.32 1.14 -6.83
C SER A 361 -8.29 0.94 -5.31
N ALA A 362 -9.44 1.15 -4.66
CA ALA A 362 -9.65 0.84 -3.27
C ALA A 362 -9.66 -0.68 -3.05
N PRO A 363 -9.20 -1.17 -1.89
CA PRO A 363 -9.55 -2.52 -1.45
C PRO A 363 -11.06 -2.69 -1.31
N TYR A 364 -11.56 -3.89 -1.59
CA TYR A 364 -12.91 -4.31 -1.27
C TYR A 364 -12.98 -4.69 0.21
N GLU A 365 -13.86 -4.03 0.95
CA GLU A 365 -14.12 -4.32 2.36
C GLU A 365 -15.44 -5.08 2.53
N LEU A 366 -15.37 -6.20 3.27
CA LEU A 366 -16.48 -7.11 3.49
C LEU A 366 -16.61 -7.47 4.97
N HIS A 367 -17.85 -7.62 5.42
CA HIS A 367 -18.16 -8.02 6.79
C HIS A 367 -19.10 -9.23 6.85
N PHE A 368 -18.77 -10.19 7.70
CA PHE A 368 -19.65 -11.29 8.08
C PHE A 368 -20.57 -10.86 9.21
N VAL A 369 -21.85 -10.68 8.89
CA VAL A 369 -22.91 -10.43 9.86
C VAL A 369 -23.64 -11.74 10.10
N SER A 370 -23.30 -12.40 11.22
CA SER A 370 -24.02 -13.58 11.69
C SER A 370 -25.22 -13.15 12.53
N MET A 371 -26.39 -13.79 12.33
CA MET A 371 -27.57 -13.58 13.19
C MET A 371 -27.36 -14.01 14.66
N TYR A 372 -26.23 -14.68 14.97
CA TYR A 372 -25.84 -15.07 16.33
C TYR A 372 -24.35 -14.80 16.56
N PRO A 373 -23.94 -14.38 17.77
CA PRO A 373 -22.57 -14.02 18.05
C PRO A 373 -21.62 -15.21 17.79
N PHE A 374 -20.51 -14.92 17.11
CA PHE A 374 -19.37 -15.83 17.03
C PHE A 374 -18.95 -16.24 18.45
N LYS A 375 -18.64 -17.53 18.65
CA LYS A 375 -18.12 -18.02 19.94
C LYS A 375 -16.85 -17.25 20.26
N GLY A 376 -16.94 -16.34 21.23
CA GLY A 376 -15.87 -15.41 21.60
C GLY A 376 -16.37 -14.11 22.24
N SER A 377 -17.64 -13.74 22.07
CA SER A 377 -18.19 -12.58 22.80
C SER A 377 -18.44 -12.93 24.28
N TYR A 378 -17.92 -12.08 25.18
CA TYR A 378 -18.03 -12.16 26.65
C TYR A 378 -19.47 -12.17 27.20
N PHE A 379 -20.49 -12.08 26.34
CA PHE A 379 -21.92 -12.15 26.69
C PHE A 379 -22.59 -13.51 26.42
N SER A 380 -21.81 -14.54 26.06
CA SER A 380 -22.33 -15.89 25.77
C SER A 380 -22.88 -16.67 26.98
N PHE A 381 -22.82 -16.10 28.20
CA PHE A 381 -23.29 -16.72 29.43
C PHE A 381 -24.78 -16.48 29.76
N LEU A 382 -25.51 -15.68 28.98
CA LEU A 382 -26.90 -15.29 29.33
C LEU A 382 -28.02 -16.06 28.61
N LEU A 383 -27.72 -17.11 27.84
CA LEU A 383 -28.76 -17.92 27.19
C LEU A 383 -28.67 -19.42 27.57
N PRO A 384 -29.77 -20.05 28.01
CA PRO A 384 -29.77 -21.46 28.38
C PRO A 384 -29.44 -22.35 27.18
N ARG A 385 -28.46 -23.24 27.38
CA ARG A 385 -28.13 -24.37 26.49
C ARG A 385 -29.38 -25.22 26.21
N LYS A 386 -29.77 -25.31 24.93
CA LYS A 386 -30.27 -26.51 24.22
C LYS A 386 -30.83 -26.07 22.86
N PHE A 387 -30.04 -26.09 21.78
CA PHE A 387 -30.63 -26.05 20.43
C PHE A 387 -29.82 -26.89 19.45
N GLN A 388 -30.55 -27.76 18.73
CA GLN A 388 -30.10 -28.52 17.57
C GLN A 388 -29.50 -27.56 16.54
N GLN A 389 -28.45 -27.99 15.83
CA GLN A 389 -27.83 -27.25 14.72
C GLN A 389 -28.86 -26.89 13.66
N THR A 390 -29.47 -25.72 13.78
CA THR A 390 -30.25 -25.11 12.72
C THR A 390 -29.30 -24.54 11.67
N LYS A 391 -29.66 -24.76 10.42
CA LYS A 391 -29.08 -24.18 9.21
C LYS A 391 -29.06 -22.64 9.31
N CYS A 392 -28.06 -22.06 9.97
CA CYS A 392 -27.91 -20.61 10.05
C CYS A 392 -27.19 -20.08 8.81
N TRP A 393 -27.77 -19.06 8.18
CA TRP A 393 -27.14 -18.30 7.12
C TRP A 393 -26.26 -17.21 7.75
N THR A 394 -25.08 -16.98 7.18
CA THR A 394 -24.22 -15.83 7.48
C THR A 394 -24.41 -14.81 6.37
N ASN A 395 -24.76 -13.58 6.72
CA ASN A 395 -24.87 -12.50 5.75
C ASN A 395 -23.50 -11.91 5.48
N VAL A 396 -23.17 -11.67 4.22
CA VAL A 396 -21.98 -10.92 3.82
C VAL A 396 -22.46 -9.56 3.33
N VAL A 397 -21.97 -8.51 3.97
CA VAL A 397 -22.30 -7.13 3.60
C VAL A 397 -21.06 -6.38 3.15
N ASP A 398 -21.26 -5.37 2.32
CA ASP A 398 -20.21 -4.40 2.00
C ASP A 398 -19.98 -3.42 3.17
N GLU A 399 -19.02 -2.54 2.98
CA GLU A 399 -18.68 -1.43 3.88
C GLU A 399 -19.86 -0.50 4.23
N ALA A 400 -20.82 -0.29 3.32
CA ALA A 400 -22.00 0.52 3.53
C ALA A 400 -23.16 -0.26 4.19
N GLY A 401 -22.97 -1.55 4.46
CA GLY A 401 -23.98 -2.45 5.02
C GLY A 401 -24.96 -3.00 3.98
N ASN A 402 -24.68 -2.84 2.68
CA ASN A 402 -25.50 -3.45 1.63
C ASN A 402 -25.23 -4.95 1.56
N GLU A 403 -26.30 -5.73 1.42
CA GLU A 403 -26.20 -7.19 1.34
C GLU A 403 -25.61 -7.64 0.00
N ILE A 404 -24.57 -8.48 0.07
CA ILE A 404 -23.89 -9.03 -1.11
C ILE A 404 -24.37 -10.45 -1.36
N ILE A 405 -24.21 -11.32 -0.36
CA ILE A 405 -24.50 -12.75 -0.47
C ILE A 405 -24.77 -13.34 0.92
N HIS A 406 -25.75 -14.25 1.01
CA HIS A 406 -25.91 -15.09 2.17
C HIS A 406 -25.15 -16.39 1.96
N ILE A 407 -24.41 -16.86 2.95
CA ILE A 407 -23.64 -18.11 2.85
C ILE A 407 -24.03 -19.06 3.97
N GLN A 408 -24.14 -20.34 3.63
CA GLN A 408 -24.48 -21.40 4.56
C GLN A 408 -23.60 -22.62 4.36
N LYS A 409 -23.18 -23.23 5.48
CA LYS A 409 -22.54 -24.54 5.48
C LYS A 409 -23.60 -25.64 5.56
N GLY A 410 -23.61 -26.53 4.58
CA GLY A 410 -24.49 -27.69 4.48
C GLY A 410 -23.74 -29.01 4.66
N ASN A 411 -24.50 -30.10 4.82
CA ASN A 411 -24.01 -31.47 4.77
C ASN A 411 -24.71 -32.19 3.61
N LEU A 412 -23.94 -32.82 2.73
CA LEU A 412 -24.46 -33.66 1.66
C LEU A 412 -24.67 -35.09 2.21
N SER A 413 -25.91 -35.55 2.29
CA SER A 413 -26.21 -36.96 2.60
C SER A 413 -26.42 -37.74 1.30
N ASN A 414 -25.46 -38.59 0.93
CA ASN A 414 -25.71 -39.61 -0.10
C ASN A 414 -26.49 -40.78 0.53
N GLU A 415 -27.70 -41.04 0.05
CA GLU A 415 -28.60 -42.09 0.56
C GLU A 415 -28.05 -43.53 0.45
N LYS A 416 -26.89 -43.76 -0.19
CA LYS A 416 -26.37 -45.10 -0.46
C LYS A 416 -25.12 -45.53 0.31
N THR A 417 -24.46 -44.65 1.07
CA THR A 417 -23.27 -45.03 1.87
C THR A 417 -23.14 -44.18 3.14
N LYS A 418 -23.36 -44.80 4.30
CA LYS A 418 -23.33 -44.22 5.65
C LYS A 418 -21.91 -43.87 6.18
N SER A 419 -20.93 -43.46 5.34
CA SER A 419 -19.54 -43.32 5.83
C SER A 419 -18.72 -42.07 5.47
N SER A 420 -19.29 -41.02 4.85
CA SER A 420 -18.60 -39.72 4.81
C SER A 420 -19.59 -38.56 4.69
N ILE A 421 -19.67 -37.72 5.73
CA ILE A 421 -20.42 -36.46 5.67
C ILE A 421 -19.59 -35.49 4.83
N ASN A 422 -19.91 -35.38 3.54
CA ASN A 422 -19.32 -34.34 2.70
C ASN A 422 -19.92 -32.99 3.12
N LYS A 423 -19.06 -32.00 3.39
CA LYS A 423 -19.46 -30.65 3.76
C LYS A 423 -19.51 -29.79 2.51
N GLU A 424 -20.53 -28.94 2.40
CA GLU A 424 -20.69 -28.00 1.30
C GLU A 424 -20.90 -26.58 1.83
N VAL A 425 -20.64 -25.60 0.98
CA VAL A 425 -20.93 -24.19 1.19
C VAL A 425 -21.83 -23.73 0.06
N ILE A 426 -23.04 -23.31 0.41
CA ILE A 426 -24.05 -22.79 -0.52
C ILE A 426 -24.13 -21.28 -0.32
N GLY A 427 -24.14 -20.53 -1.41
CA GLY A 427 -24.39 -19.10 -1.44
C GLY A 427 -25.74 -18.77 -2.03
N ARG A 428 -26.41 -17.75 -1.50
CA ARG A 428 -27.62 -17.18 -2.07
C ARG A 428 -27.42 -15.70 -2.32
N THR A 429 -27.52 -15.28 -3.58
CA THR A 429 -27.38 -13.87 -3.97
C THR A 429 -28.61 -13.06 -3.55
N ALA A 430 -28.50 -11.73 -3.59
CA ALA A 430 -29.64 -10.84 -3.37
C ALA A 430 -30.79 -11.06 -4.39
N SER A 431 -30.50 -11.55 -5.60
CA SER A 431 -31.51 -11.94 -6.60
C SER A 431 -32.28 -13.22 -6.23
N GLY A 432 -31.85 -13.91 -5.17
CA GLY A 432 -32.48 -15.13 -4.66
C GLY A 432 -31.94 -16.42 -5.30
N GLU A 433 -31.02 -16.33 -6.26
CA GLU A 433 -30.36 -17.46 -6.90
C GLU A 433 -29.43 -18.19 -5.93
N THR A 434 -29.43 -19.52 -6.00
CA THR A 434 -28.66 -20.37 -5.09
C THR A 434 -27.53 -21.05 -5.85
N HIS A 435 -26.30 -20.89 -5.38
CA HIS A 435 -25.09 -21.41 -6.01
C HIS A 435 -24.32 -22.29 -5.03
N LEU A 436 -23.80 -23.42 -5.51
CA LEU A 436 -22.82 -24.21 -4.78
C LEU A 436 -21.45 -23.53 -4.90
N LEU A 437 -20.93 -23.03 -3.78
CA LEU A 437 -19.70 -22.22 -3.76
C LEU A 437 -18.46 -23.03 -3.40
N ALA A 438 -18.58 -24.01 -2.50
CA ALA A 438 -17.46 -24.88 -2.15
C ALA A 438 -17.91 -26.27 -1.67
N GLU A 439 -17.06 -27.27 -1.89
CA GLU A 439 -17.23 -28.65 -1.45
C GLU A 439 -15.97 -29.15 -0.75
N LEU A 440 -16.12 -29.89 0.35
CA LEU A 440 -15.02 -30.58 1.00
C LEU A 440 -14.75 -31.92 0.30
N LYS A 441 -13.60 -32.02 -0.38
CA LYS A 441 -13.12 -33.25 -1.02
C LYS A 441 -11.91 -33.78 -0.23
N GLY A 442 -12.16 -34.77 0.64
CA GLY A 442 -11.13 -35.30 1.54
C GLY A 442 -10.72 -34.27 2.60
N THR A 443 -9.47 -33.79 2.55
CA THR A 443 -8.94 -32.75 3.45
C THR A 443 -8.87 -31.36 2.80
N MET A 444 -9.32 -31.22 1.55
CA MET A 444 -9.20 -29.99 0.76
C MET A 444 -10.59 -29.42 0.42
N TRP A 445 -10.71 -28.10 0.44
CA TRP A 445 -11.90 -27.42 -0.03
C TRP A 445 -11.75 -27.08 -1.50
N SER A 446 -12.65 -27.59 -2.32
CA SER A 446 -12.79 -27.29 -3.73
C SER A 446 -13.83 -26.19 -3.88
N MET A 447 -13.42 -25.02 -4.36
CA MET A 447 -14.26 -23.84 -4.49
C MET A 447 -14.53 -23.54 -5.97
N MET A 448 -15.69 -22.93 -6.26
CA MET A 448 -16.05 -22.44 -7.59
C MET A 448 -15.85 -23.49 -8.67
N ASN A 449 -16.58 -24.62 -8.62
CA ASN A 449 -16.46 -25.72 -9.58
C ASN A 449 -15.05 -26.34 -9.71
N SER A 450 -14.22 -26.24 -8.67
CA SER A 450 -12.82 -26.71 -8.64
C SER A 450 -11.80 -25.78 -9.31
N ASP A 451 -12.18 -24.53 -9.61
CA ASP A 451 -11.24 -23.51 -10.09
C ASP A 451 -10.22 -23.10 -9.01
N TRP A 452 -10.61 -23.26 -7.74
CA TRP A 452 -9.78 -22.96 -6.58
C TRP A 452 -9.78 -24.09 -5.57
N MET A 453 -8.62 -24.37 -4.99
CA MET A 453 -8.42 -25.43 -4.01
C MET A 453 -7.73 -24.83 -2.78
N LEU A 454 -8.35 -24.95 -1.61
CA LEU A 454 -7.78 -24.54 -0.33
C LEU A 454 -7.31 -25.78 0.45
N GLN A 455 -6.02 -25.82 0.77
CA GLN A 455 -5.36 -26.90 1.50
C GLN A 455 -4.61 -26.37 2.73
N ILE A 456 -4.62 -27.15 3.81
CA ILE A 456 -3.83 -26.88 5.01
C ILE A 456 -2.45 -27.49 4.84
N LYS A 457 -1.39 -26.67 4.90
CA LYS A 457 0.01 -27.13 4.95
C LYS A 457 0.60 -26.84 6.33
N LYS A 458 1.32 -27.82 6.89
CA LYS A 458 2.17 -27.60 8.07
C LYS A 458 3.53 -27.10 7.57
N THR A 459 4.03 -25.97 8.07
CA THR A 459 5.44 -25.61 7.87
C THR A 459 6.33 -26.52 8.72
N SER A 460 7.64 -26.53 8.44
CA SER A 460 8.65 -27.45 9.02
C SER A 460 8.62 -27.58 10.54
N ALA A 461 9.28 -28.63 11.05
CA ALA A 461 9.23 -29.12 12.42
C ALA A 461 9.55 -28.09 13.53
N GLU A 462 10.23 -26.99 13.22
CA GLU A 462 10.69 -26.01 14.21
C GLU A 462 9.71 -24.88 14.52
N ASP A 463 8.71 -24.61 13.67
CA ASP A 463 7.95 -23.34 13.78
C ASP A 463 6.44 -23.50 14.04
N HIS A 464 5.92 -24.74 14.03
CA HIS A 464 4.50 -25.13 14.31
C HIS A 464 3.37 -24.29 13.63
N LYS A 465 3.68 -23.34 12.75
CA LYS A 465 2.72 -22.44 12.12
C LYS A 465 2.01 -23.18 10.98
N ARG A 466 0.69 -23.32 11.10
CA ARG A 466 -0.14 -23.80 9.99
C ARG A 466 -0.31 -22.66 8.99
N VAL A 467 -0.01 -22.91 7.73
CA VAL A 467 -0.29 -22.00 6.62
C VAL A 467 -1.36 -22.63 5.73
N PHE A 468 -2.16 -21.79 5.08
CA PHE A 468 -3.18 -22.26 4.15
C PHE A 468 -2.77 -21.89 2.74
N GLU A 469 -2.81 -22.86 1.85
CA GLU A 469 -2.48 -22.65 0.45
C GLU A 469 -3.78 -22.66 -0.36
N LEU A 470 -4.00 -21.58 -1.08
CA LEU A 470 -5.09 -21.40 -2.02
C LEU A 470 -4.49 -21.45 -3.43
N THR A 471 -4.79 -22.52 -4.16
CA THR A 471 -4.25 -22.82 -5.48
C THR A 471 -5.36 -22.80 -6.51
N GLY A 472 -5.20 -22.01 -7.56
CA GLY A 472 -6.10 -21.94 -8.72
C GLY A 472 -5.34 -21.45 -9.94
N THR A 473 -5.86 -20.46 -10.65
CA THR A 473 -5.11 -19.73 -11.70
C THR A 473 -3.88 -19.00 -11.14
N ARG A 474 -3.89 -18.70 -9.85
CA ARG A 474 -2.80 -18.06 -9.11
C ARG A 474 -2.53 -18.85 -7.83
N LYS A 475 -1.36 -18.63 -7.25
CA LYS A 475 -0.95 -19.24 -5.98
C LYS A 475 -0.96 -18.21 -4.87
N VAL A 476 -1.77 -18.44 -3.86
CA VAL A 476 -1.90 -17.55 -2.70
C VAL A 476 -1.63 -18.36 -1.43
N ILE A 477 -0.74 -17.87 -0.58
CA ILE A 477 -0.47 -18.45 0.74
C ILE A 477 -1.05 -17.50 1.79
N ILE A 478 -1.88 -18.04 2.67
CA ILE A 478 -2.50 -17.34 3.78
C ILE A 478 -1.66 -17.61 5.04
N PHE A 479 -1.00 -16.57 5.53
CA PHE A 479 -0.14 -16.60 6.70
C PHE A 479 -0.86 -16.09 7.95
N PRO A 480 -0.63 -16.68 9.12
CA PRO A 480 -1.11 -16.14 10.38
C PRO A 480 -0.43 -14.80 10.72
N GLY A 481 -1.23 -13.89 11.24
CA GLY A 481 -0.85 -12.53 11.59
C GLY A 481 -0.87 -11.56 10.41
N ARG A 482 -0.59 -10.30 10.70
CA ARG A 482 -0.38 -9.25 9.71
C ARG A 482 1.02 -9.37 9.12
N LYS A 483 1.14 -9.48 7.80
CA LYS A 483 2.40 -9.62 7.05
C LYS A 483 2.52 -8.55 5.97
N LEU A 484 3.74 -8.30 5.50
CA LEU A 484 4.04 -7.28 4.50
C LEU A 484 3.40 -5.93 4.89
N GLU A 485 2.79 -5.21 3.95
CA GLU A 485 2.24 -3.87 4.18
C GLU A 485 1.23 -3.76 5.35
N TYR A 486 0.50 -4.84 5.67
CA TYR A 486 -0.40 -4.90 6.83
C TYR A 486 0.34 -4.97 8.17
N GLY A 487 1.63 -5.33 8.18
CA GLY A 487 2.47 -5.43 9.37
C GLY A 487 3.12 -4.10 9.81
N THR A 488 2.82 -2.99 9.14
CA THR A 488 3.43 -1.68 9.43
C THR A 488 2.83 -1.00 10.68
N ARG A 489 3.59 -0.07 11.29
CA ARG A 489 3.26 0.60 12.58
C ARG A 489 1.91 1.32 12.65
N TYR A 490 1.26 1.60 11.51
CA TYR A 490 -0.08 2.20 11.47
C TYR A 490 -1.14 1.29 12.13
N TYR A 491 -0.97 -0.02 12.01
CA TYR A 491 -1.82 -1.02 12.66
C TYR A 491 -1.19 -1.44 13.99
N ARG A 492 -1.33 -0.57 15.02
CA ARG A 492 -0.75 -0.78 16.35
C ARG A 492 -1.13 -2.16 16.93
N ASN A 493 -0.22 -2.68 17.76
CA ASN A 493 -0.23 -3.90 18.58
C ASN A 493 -1.57 -4.25 19.27
N GLU A 494 -2.57 -4.66 18.50
CA GLU A 494 -3.58 -5.55 19.02
C GLU A 494 -3.02 -6.96 18.87
N LYS A 495 -2.80 -7.63 20.01
CA LYS A 495 -2.57 -9.09 20.06
C LYS A 495 -3.88 -9.80 19.68
N GLY A 496 -4.37 -9.58 18.47
CA GLY A 496 -5.48 -10.29 17.89
C GLY A 496 -4.95 -11.55 17.21
N ASN A 497 -5.06 -12.70 17.89
CA ASN A 497 -4.54 -13.99 17.42
C ASN A 497 -5.25 -14.55 16.16
N CYS A 498 -6.09 -13.77 15.47
CA CYS A 498 -6.96 -14.22 14.38
C CYS A 498 -6.80 -13.47 13.06
N PHE A 499 -5.84 -12.54 12.95
CA PHE A 499 -5.51 -11.93 11.65
C PHE A 499 -4.83 -12.95 10.74
N MET A 500 -5.16 -12.91 9.46
CA MET A 500 -4.56 -13.73 8.41
C MET A 500 -4.24 -12.86 7.20
N THR A 501 -3.03 -12.94 6.68
CA THR A 501 -2.61 -12.22 5.47
C THR A 501 -2.52 -13.17 4.29
N ALA A 502 -3.29 -12.93 3.24
CA ALA A 502 -3.17 -13.64 1.96
C ALA A 502 -2.09 -12.98 1.10
N VAL A 503 -1.16 -13.81 0.61
CA VAL A 503 0.02 -13.36 -0.16
C VAL A 503 0.11 -14.15 -1.45
N GLU A 504 0.03 -13.45 -2.58
CA GLU A 504 0.23 -14.02 -3.91
C GLU A 504 1.72 -14.18 -4.21
N PHE A 505 2.10 -15.34 -4.74
CA PHE A 505 3.44 -15.59 -5.29
C PHE A 505 3.33 -15.86 -6.78
N SER A 506 4.14 -15.16 -7.56
CA SER A 506 4.23 -15.28 -9.02
C SER A 506 5.66 -14.99 -9.48
N GLY A 507 5.98 -15.28 -10.74
CA GLY A 507 7.27 -14.87 -11.32
C GLY A 507 7.51 -13.35 -11.24
N THR A 508 6.45 -12.55 -11.26
CA THR A 508 6.49 -11.09 -11.06
C THR A 508 6.59 -10.67 -9.60
N HIS A 509 6.15 -11.51 -8.65
CA HIS A 509 6.20 -11.25 -7.21
C HIS A 509 6.86 -12.42 -6.46
N PRO A 510 8.16 -12.72 -6.71
CA PRO A 510 8.84 -13.87 -6.13
C PRO A 510 8.97 -13.77 -4.60
N TYR A 511 8.89 -12.56 -4.04
CA TYR A 511 8.94 -12.28 -2.60
C TYR A 511 7.55 -12.12 -1.97
N GLY A 512 6.49 -12.35 -2.74
CA GLY A 512 5.11 -12.25 -2.30
C GLY A 512 4.53 -10.85 -2.39
N LYS A 513 3.29 -10.76 -2.85
CA LYS A 513 2.45 -9.56 -2.84
C LYS A 513 1.29 -9.79 -1.88
N ALA A 514 1.12 -8.93 -0.88
CA ALA A 514 -0.07 -8.99 -0.03
C ALA A 514 -1.31 -8.61 -0.85
N VAL A 515 -2.32 -9.47 -0.84
CA VAL A 515 -3.51 -9.34 -1.68
C VAL A 515 -4.81 -9.31 -0.87
N ALA A 516 -4.80 -9.80 0.37
CA ALA A 516 -5.91 -9.60 1.31
C ALA A 516 -5.47 -9.68 2.78
N LEU A 517 -6.24 -9.05 3.65
CA LEU A 517 -6.19 -9.21 5.10
C LEU A 517 -7.55 -9.72 5.59
N MET A 518 -7.55 -10.71 6.47
CA MET A 518 -8.76 -11.27 7.06
C MET A 518 -8.66 -11.20 8.58
N ASP A 519 -9.64 -10.58 9.22
CA ASP A 519 -9.87 -10.66 10.66
C ASP A 519 -10.96 -11.70 10.90
N LEU A 520 -10.54 -12.93 11.20
CA LEU A 520 -11.48 -14.03 11.41
C LEU A 520 -12.28 -13.90 12.72
N ALA A 521 -11.83 -13.08 13.67
CA ALA A 521 -12.54 -12.89 14.94
C ALA A 521 -13.72 -11.92 14.78
N ASN A 522 -13.50 -10.83 14.05
CA ASN A 522 -14.53 -9.82 13.78
C ASN A 522 -15.29 -10.06 12.46
N GLY A 523 -14.87 -11.06 11.68
CA GLY A 523 -15.49 -11.38 10.39
C GLY A 523 -15.25 -10.31 9.33
N PHE A 524 -14.14 -9.59 9.40
CA PHE A 524 -13.78 -8.52 8.47
C PHE A 524 -12.77 -9.02 7.42
N LEU A 525 -12.94 -8.59 6.17
CA LEU A 525 -12.00 -8.86 5.09
C LEU A 525 -11.70 -7.58 4.32
N GLU A 526 -10.42 -7.34 4.05
CA GLU A 526 -9.92 -6.30 3.15
C GLU A 526 -9.22 -6.99 1.98
N ILE A 527 -9.70 -6.80 0.76
CA ILE A 527 -9.26 -7.55 -0.43
C ILE A 527 -8.84 -6.59 -1.53
N LYS A 528 -7.58 -6.64 -1.97
CA LYS A 528 -7.02 -5.66 -2.91
C LYS A 528 -7.34 -5.91 -4.37
N GLU A 529 -7.67 -7.15 -4.73
CA GLU A 529 -7.88 -7.55 -6.12
C GLU A 529 -9.21 -8.28 -6.29
N GLU A 530 -9.96 -7.90 -7.33
CA GLU A 530 -11.32 -8.37 -7.57
C GLU A 530 -11.41 -9.89 -7.75
N TRP A 531 -10.46 -10.49 -8.48
CA TRP A 531 -10.43 -11.94 -8.70
C TRP A 531 -10.32 -12.75 -7.41
N LEU A 532 -9.82 -12.14 -6.33
CA LEU A 532 -9.64 -12.78 -5.04
C LEU A 532 -10.88 -12.62 -4.14
N VAL A 533 -11.84 -11.75 -4.47
CA VAL A 533 -13.00 -11.45 -3.62
C VAL A 533 -13.71 -12.71 -3.16
N LEU A 534 -14.22 -13.52 -4.10
CA LEU A 534 -14.96 -14.74 -3.75
C LEU A 534 -14.05 -15.84 -3.14
N PRO A 535 -12.85 -16.15 -3.68
CA PRO A 535 -11.95 -17.13 -3.06
C PRO A 535 -11.50 -16.77 -1.64
N ALA A 536 -11.19 -15.49 -1.36
CA ALA A 536 -10.81 -15.05 -0.02
C ALA A 536 -11.99 -15.06 0.94
N LEU A 537 -13.18 -14.64 0.50
CA LEU A 537 -14.41 -14.72 1.27
C LEU A 537 -14.69 -16.17 1.70
N LEU A 538 -14.68 -17.11 0.75
CA LEU A 538 -14.90 -18.53 1.04
C LEU A 538 -13.80 -19.10 1.94
N SER A 539 -12.55 -18.71 1.71
CA SER A 539 -11.44 -19.10 2.57
C SER A 539 -11.67 -18.63 4.01
N ALA A 540 -11.98 -17.35 4.22
CA ALA A 540 -12.26 -16.81 5.55
C ALA A 540 -13.46 -17.49 6.23
N PHE A 541 -14.54 -17.75 5.49
CA PHE A 541 -15.73 -18.42 5.99
C PHE A 541 -15.46 -19.89 6.38
N VAL A 542 -14.67 -20.60 5.58
CA VAL A 542 -14.26 -21.97 5.88
C VAL A 542 -13.31 -22.02 7.08
N LEU A 543 -12.38 -21.07 7.16
CA LEU A 543 -11.41 -21.00 8.24
C LEU A 543 -12.08 -20.64 9.57
N SER A 544 -12.89 -19.58 9.62
CA SER A 544 -13.60 -19.15 10.84
C SER A 544 -14.45 -20.26 11.47
N ASN A 545 -15.07 -21.11 10.65
CA ASN A 545 -15.90 -22.23 11.09
C ASN A 545 -15.13 -23.52 11.43
N ASN A 546 -13.83 -23.59 11.12
CA ASN A 546 -12.98 -24.77 11.39
C ASN A 546 -11.81 -24.44 12.32
N PHE A 547 -11.76 -23.23 12.90
CA PHE A 547 -10.72 -22.83 13.86
C PHE A 547 -10.99 -23.48 15.23
N PRO A 548 -10.21 -24.49 15.68
CA PRO A 548 -10.15 -24.81 17.10
C PRO A 548 -9.46 -23.67 17.85
N ASP A 549 -9.92 -23.37 19.07
CA ASP A 549 -9.32 -22.37 19.97
C ASP A 549 -7.80 -22.56 20.09
N PHE A 550 -7.03 -21.75 19.36
CA PHE A 550 -5.57 -21.66 19.47
C PHE A 550 -5.12 -20.84 20.71
N SER A 551 -6.05 -20.42 21.57
CA SER A 551 -5.74 -19.77 22.85
C SER A 551 -5.15 -20.72 23.89
N ASN A 552 -5.34 -22.04 23.76
CA ASN A 552 -5.04 -22.99 24.83
C ASN A 552 -3.68 -23.71 24.70
N GLU A 553 -2.89 -23.46 23.66
CA GLU A 553 -1.57 -24.10 23.51
C GLU A 553 -0.42 -23.28 24.15
N THR A 554 -0.65 -22.05 24.62
CA THR A 554 0.37 -21.27 25.33
C THR A 554 0.31 -21.38 26.86
N GLU A 555 -0.77 -21.92 27.45
CA GLU A 555 -0.87 -22.07 28.91
C GLU A 555 -0.40 -23.42 29.46
N LYS A 556 -0.21 -24.44 28.61
CA LYS A 556 0.24 -25.78 29.09
C LYS A 556 1.76 -25.95 29.19
N ALA A 557 2.57 -24.96 28.82
CA ALA A 557 4.02 -25.04 28.89
C ALA A 557 4.63 -24.62 30.25
N ASN A 558 3.85 -24.03 31.16
CA ASN A 558 4.34 -23.52 32.46
C ASN A 558 3.81 -24.27 33.69
N GLY A 559 3.31 -25.50 33.51
CA GLY A 559 2.58 -26.22 34.55
C GLY A 559 3.11 -27.61 34.88
N THR A 560 4.43 -27.79 35.04
CA THR A 560 4.99 -28.95 35.77
C THR A 560 6.43 -28.66 36.18
N ASN A 561 6.61 -28.25 37.43
CA ASN A 561 7.69 -28.64 38.34
C ASN A 561 7.31 -28.09 39.72
N ALA A 562 6.62 -28.93 40.48
CA ALA A 562 6.51 -28.82 41.93
C ALA A 562 7.67 -29.60 42.55
#